data_AF-A0A3D3S252-F1
#
_entry.id   AF-A0A3D3S252-F1
#
_cell.length_a   1.000
_cell.length_b   1.000
_cell.length_c   1.000
_cell.angle_alpha   90.00
_cell.angle_beta   90.00
_cell.angle_gamma   90.00
#
_symmetry.space_group_name_H-M   'P 1'
#
loop_
_entity.id
_entity.type
_entity.pdbx_description
1 polymer ?
#
loop_
_entity_poly.entity_id
_entity_poly.type
_entity_poly.pdbx_seq_one_letter_code
_entity_poly.pdbx_strand_id
1 'polypeptide(L)' 'ALLEADVALPVVRGFIEQVRQDAVGREIGKSLNPGQLLVKLVHDRLISLMGSANEALNLAGAPPVV' A
#
# COMPACT_ATOMS: atom_id res chain seq x y z
N ALA A 1 -11.96 -9.64 6.28
CA ALA A 1 -11.78 -8.26 5.78
C ALA A 1 -11.07 -8.22 4.41
N LEU A 2 -9.83 -8.73 4.24
CA LEU A 2 -9.13 -8.61 2.94
C LEU A 2 -9.57 -9.60 1.85
N LEU A 3 -10.28 -10.68 2.19
CA LEU A 3 -10.82 -11.67 1.24
C LEU A 3 -12.09 -11.18 0.50
N GLU A 4 -12.69 -10.09 0.98
CA GLU A 4 -14.03 -9.63 0.61
C GLU A 4 -13.99 -8.39 -0.30
N ALA A 5 -12.80 -7.84 -0.54
CA ALA A 5 -12.56 -6.64 -1.34
C ALA A 5 -12.03 -6.93 -2.76
N ASP A 6 -12.26 -8.13 -3.28
CA ASP A 6 -11.87 -8.55 -4.64
C ASP A 6 -10.36 -8.42 -4.93
N VAL A 7 -9.53 -8.67 -3.90
CA VAL A 7 -8.07 -8.57 -3.98
C VAL A 7 -7.47 -9.95 -4.17
N ALA A 8 -6.60 -10.10 -5.17
CA ALA A 8 -5.97 -11.38 -5.48
C ALA A 8 -5.17 -11.92 -4.29
N LEU A 9 -5.46 -13.17 -3.89
CA LEU A 9 -4.78 -13.88 -2.78
C LEU A 9 -3.23 -13.82 -2.80
N PRO A 10 -2.54 -13.86 -3.98
CA PRO A 10 -1.09 -13.70 -4.02
C PRO A 10 -0.61 -12.32 -3.54
N VAL A 11 -1.37 -11.27 -3.84
CA VAL A 11 -1.05 -9.88 -3.47
C VAL A 11 -1.16 -9.70 -1.95
N VAL A 12 -2.21 -10.26 -1.35
CA VAL A 12 -2.41 -10.19 0.11
C VAL A 12 -1.30 -10.91 0.86
N ARG A 13 -0.88 -12.10 0.38
CA ARG A 13 0.24 -12.83 0.99
C ARG A 13 1.55 -12.06 0.91
N GLY A 14 1.87 -11.49 -0.25
CA GLY A 14 3.05 -10.65 -0.42
C GLY A 14 3.02 -9.40 0.45
N PHE A 15 1.85 -8.77 0.57
CA PHE A 15 1.63 -7.61 1.43
C PHE A 15 1.89 -7.93 2.91
N ILE A 16 1.33 -9.04 3.42
CA ILE A 16 1.51 -9.44 4.83
C ILE A 16 2.97 -9.75 5.14
N GLU A 17 3.69 -10.45 4.25
CA GLU A 17 5.12 -10.73 4.46
C GLU A 17 5.96 -9.45 4.50
N GLN A 18 5.68 -8.48 3.61
CA GLN A 18 6.39 -7.19 3.61
C GLN A 18 6.10 -6.37 4.87
N VAL A 19 4.83 -6.28 5.29
CA VAL A 19 4.46 -5.60 6.54
C VAL A 19 5.14 -6.27 7.74
N ARG A 20 5.25 -7.60 7.77
CA ARG A 20 5.93 -8.32 8.85
C ARG A 20 7.43 -7.99 8.88
N GLN A 21 8.11 -7.96 7.73
CA GLN A 21 9.53 -7.61 7.66
C GLN A 21 9.78 -6.19 8.17
N ASP A 22 8.96 -5.23 7.73
CA ASP A 22 9.09 -3.82 8.14
C ASP A 22 8.74 -3.60 9.61
N ALA A 23 7.79 -4.37 10.16
CA ALA A 23 7.38 -4.30 11.56
C ALA A 23 8.48 -4.76 12.53
N VAL A 24 9.27 -5.77 12.14
CA VAL A 24 10.38 -6.29 12.97
C VAL A 24 11.56 -5.31 12.96
N GLY A 25 11.77 -4.56 11.87
CA GLY A 25 12.87 -3.60 11.73
C GLY A 25 12.60 -2.19 12.28
N ARG A 26 11.34 -1.82 12.52
CA ARG A 26 10.98 -0.48 13.04
C ARG A 26 11.12 -0.44 14.57
N GLU A 27 12.17 0.22 15.05
CA GLU A 27 12.26 0.60 16.48
C GLU A 27 11.03 1.42 16.86
N ILE A 28 10.30 0.94 17.88
CA ILE A 28 9.17 1.64 18.48
C ILE A 28 9.75 2.84 19.22
N GLY A 29 9.85 3.98 18.54
CA GLY A 29 10.27 5.23 19.16
C GLY A 29 9.45 5.48 20.42
N LYS A 30 10.13 5.74 21.54
CA LYS A 30 9.67 5.73 22.94
C LYS A 30 8.41 6.57 23.29
N SER A 31 7.73 7.16 22.32
CA SER A 31 6.63 8.11 22.52
C SER A 31 5.38 7.83 21.70
N LEU A 32 5.36 6.78 20.88
CA LEU A 32 4.20 6.39 20.07
C LEU A 32 3.58 5.09 20.56
N ASN A 33 2.26 5.08 20.72
CA ASN A 33 1.53 3.87 21.06
C ASN A 33 1.74 2.81 19.95
N PRO A 34 2.05 1.55 20.32
CA PRO A 34 2.36 0.49 19.35
C PRO A 34 1.23 0.25 18.35
N GLY A 35 -0.03 0.46 18.77
CA GLY A 35 -1.19 0.39 17.87
C GLY A 35 -1.19 1.45 16.76
N GLN A 36 -0.78 2.69 17.05
CA GLN A 36 -0.69 3.75 16.04
C GLN A 36 0.46 3.50 15.05
N LEU A 37 1.56 2.93 15.51
CA LEU A 37 2.68 2.56 14.63
C LEU A 37 2.28 1.46 13.65
N LEU A 38 1.50 0.47 14.11
CA LEU A 38 0.97 -0.57 13.24
C LEU A 38 0.03 0.00 12.17
N VAL A 39 -0.91 0.87 12.55
CA VAL A 39 -1.81 1.53 11.59
C VAL A 39 -1.03 2.35 10.57
N LYS A 40 -0.02 3.11 11.03
CA LYS A 40 0.84 3.90 10.16
C LYS A 40 1.62 3.01 9.19
N LEU A 41 2.19 1.90 9.66
CA LEU A 41 2.92 0.95 8.83
C LEU A 41 2.03 0.35 7.74
N VAL A 42 0.81 -0.07 8.10
CA VAL A 42 -0.16 -0.60 7.13
C VAL A 42 -0.54 0.47 6.10
N HIS A 43 -0.77 1.70 6.54
CA HIS A 43 -1.10 2.83 5.67
C HIS A 43 0.05 3.16 4.69
N ASP A 44 1.29 3.28 5.18
CA ASP A 44 2.49 3.51 4.37
C ASP A 44 2.64 2.42 3.29
N ARG A 45 2.44 1.15 3.67
CA ARG A 45 2.53 0.02 2.73
C ARG A 45 1.41 0.05 1.69
N LEU A 46 0.21 0.46 2.09
CA LEU A 46 -0.94 0.55 1.19
C LEU A 46 -0.77 1.67 0.16
N ILE A 47 -0.19 2.81 0.55
CA ILE A 47 0.22 3.87 -0.39
C ILE A 47 1.27 3.34 -1.37
N SER A 48 2.31 2.67 -0.87
CA SER A 48 3.34 2.10 -1.74
C SER A 48 2.78 1.07 -2.73
N LEU A 49 1.77 0.30 -2.33
CA LEU A 49 1.12 -0.70 -3.18
C LEU A 49 0.22 -0.08 -4.24
N MET A 50 -0.50 1.00 -3.89
CA MET A 50 -1.36 1.74 -4.82
C MET A 50 -0.56 2.62 -5.80
N GLY A 51 0.73 2.82 -5.55
CA GLY A 51 1.62 3.66 -6.34
C GLY A 51 1.91 4.98 -5.63
N SER A 52 3.20 5.29 -5.50
CA SER A 52 3.67 6.53 -4.87
C SER A 52 3.55 7.76 -5.76
N ALA A 53 3.22 7.57 -7.04
CA ALA A 53 3.10 8.63 -8.03
C ALA A 53 1.63 8.82 -8.40
N ASN A 54 1.14 10.05 -8.27
CA ASN A 54 -0.04 10.48 -9.02
C ASN A 54 0.36 10.53 -10.49
N GLU A 55 0.10 9.47 -11.26
CA GLU A 55 0.14 9.59 -12.71
C GLU A 55 -0.94 10.58 -13.13
N ALA A 56 -0.53 11.67 -13.77
CA ALA A 56 -1.48 12.61 -14.37
C ALA A 56 -2.32 11.85 -15.41
N LEU A 57 -3.64 12.09 -15.40
CA LEU A 57 -4.55 11.47 -16.34
C LEU A 57 -4.11 11.85 -17.77
N ASN A 58 -3.58 10.89 -18.52
CA ASN A 58 -3.14 11.13 -19.89
C ASN A 58 -4.37 11.30 -20.80
N LEU A 59 -4.78 12.55 -20.99
CA LEU A 59 -5.90 12.94 -21.87
C LEU A 59 -5.49 13.08 -23.34
N ALA A 60 -4.30 12.63 -23.74
CA ALA A 60 -3.90 12.59 -25.14
C ALA A 60 -4.61 11.45 -25.89
N GLY A 61 -5.87 11.68 -26.25
CA GLY A 61 -6.59 10.84 -27.21
C GLY A 61 -5.97 11.00 -28.60
N ALA A 62 -5.72 9.88 -29.28
CA ALA A 62 -5.34 9.89 -30.70
C ALA A 62 -6.42 10.63 -31.51
N PRO A 63 -6.06 11.47 -32.50
CA PRO A 63 -7.04 12.13 -33.34
C PRO A 63 -7.89 11.07 -34.06
N PRO A 64 -9.23 11.24 -34.15
CA PRO A 64 -10.05 10.31 -34.90
C PRO A 64 -9.66 10.38 -36.37
N VAL A 65 -9.24 9.26 -36.94
CA VAL A 65 -9.18 9.10 -38.40
C VAL A 65 -10.61 8.83 -38.89
N VAL A 66 -10.99 9.58 -39.92
CA VAL A 66 -12.31 9.68 -40.59
C VAL A 66 -13.01 8.36 -40.88
#